data_AF-A0A345UJX7-F1
#
_entry.id   AF-A0A345UJX7-F1
#
_cell.length_a   1.000
_cell.length_b   1.000
_cell.length_c   1.000
_cell.angle_alpha   90.00
_cell.angle_beta   90.00
_cell.angle_gamma   90.00
#
_symmetry.space_group_name_H-M   'P 1'
#
loop_
_entity.id
_entity.type
_entity.pdbx_description
1 polymer ?
#
loop_
_entity_poly.entity_id
_entity_poly.type
_entity_poly.pdbx_seq_one_letter_code
_entity_poly.pdbx_strand_id
1 'polypeptide(L)'
;MFGNDPKAPAIKDWTCVYQTNMEFEADMMRNFLSDRGFDAQLLSKKDSAYSVNHSQLSLLYVYVPNDKVDDARAAIKEYEDGELLDDFPGNEE
;
A
#
# COMPACT_ATOMS: atom_id res chain seq x y z
N MET A 1 -23.22 7.31 6.61
CA MET A 1 -21.80 7.39 6.23
C MET A 1 -21.07 6.27 6.95
N PHE A 2 -20.88 5.12 6.30
CA PHE A 2 -20.13 4.01 6.88
C PHE A 2 -18.81 3.90 6.11
N GLY A 3 -17.83 4.71 6.51
CA GLY A 3 -16.43 4.46 6.17
C GLY A 3 -15.97 3.26 6.98
N ASN A 4 -16.37 2.07 6.56
CA ASN A 4 -15.84 0.81 7.08
C ASN A 4 -14.70 0.39 6.16
N ASP A 5 -13.77 1.31 5.93
CA ASP A 5 -12.50 0.98 5.31
C ASP A 5 -11.84 -0.08 6.20
N PRO A 6 -11.47 -1.22 5.61
CA PRO A 6 -10.92 -2.34 6.34
C PRO A 6 -9.60 -1.88 6.97
N LYS A 7 -9.67 -1.56 8.26
CA LYS A 7 -8.54 -1.03 9.02
C LYS A 7 -7.42 -2.07 9.01
N ALA A 8 -6.25 -1.68 8.50
CA ALA A 8 -5.07 -2.51 8.50
C ALA A 8 -4.82 -3.07 9.91
N PRO A 9 -4.59 -4.39 10.07
CA PRO A 9 -4.31 -4.96 11.38
C PRO A 9 -3.05 -4.30 11.96
N ALA A 10 -3.15 -3.81 13.20
CA ALA A 10 -2.01 -3.24 13.91
C ALA A 10 -1.13 -4.39 14.39
N ILE A 11 0.02 -4.58 13.76
CA ILE A 11 1.01 -5.58 14.13
C ILE A 11 2.07 -4.92 15.00
N LYS A 12 2.49 -5.58 16.08
CA LYS A 12 3.51 -5.03 16.97
C LYS A 12 4.86 -5.02 16.23
N ASP A 13 5.56 -3.88 16.26
CA ASP A 13 6.84 -3.63 15.57
C ASP A 13 6.76 -3.45 14.03
N TRP A 14 5.56 -3.53 13.44
CA TRP A 14 5.34 -3.39 12.01
C TRP A 14 4.20 -2.41 11.72
N THR A 15 4.44 -1.47 10.81
CA THR A 15 3.42 -0.48 10.41
C THR A 15 3.02 -0.68 8.95
N CYS A 16 1.72 -0.67 8.71
CA CYS A 16 1.16 -0.69 7.37
C CYS A 16 1.38 0.69 6.74
N VAL A 17 2.15 0.72 5.65
CA VAL A 17 2.46 1.96 4.93
C VAL A 17 1.65 2.10 3.64
N TYR A 18 1.17 0.98 3.09
CA TYR A 18 0.37 0.97 1.86
C TYR A 18 -0.70 -0.13 1.92
N GLN A 19 -1.87 0.15 1.34
CA GLN A 19 -2.97 -0.80 1.23
C GLN A 19 -3.53 -0.77 -0.19
N THR A 20 -3.75 -1.93 -0.79
CA THR A 20 -4.39 -2.05 -2.10
C THR A 20 -5.19 -3.35 -2.17
N ASN A 21 -6.11 -3.43 -3.12
CA ASN A 21 -6.83 -4.66 -3.45
C ASN A 21 -6.27 -5.35 -4.72
N MET A 22 -5.24 -4.76 -5.35
CA MET A 22 -4.60 -5.31 -6.54
C MET A 22 -3.28 -6.02 -6.17
N GLU A 23 -3.19 -7.31 -6.50
CA GLU A 23 -2.00 -8.13 -6.23
C GLU A 23 -0.73 -7.58 -6.91
N PHE A 24 -0.88 -7.05 -8.12
CA PHE A 24 0.21 -6.46 -8.87
C PHE A 24 0.77 -5.18 -8.23
N GLU A 25 -0.09 -4.24 -7.81
CA GLU A 25 0.35 -3.00 -7.14
C GLU A 25 1.04 -3.31 -5.81
N ALA A 26 0.50 -4.27 -5.05
CA ALA A 26 1.07 -4.65 -3.77
C ALA A 26 2.47 -5.27 -3.93
N ASP A 27 2.67 -6.11 -4.94
CA ASP A 27 3.97 -6.70 -5.24
C ASP A 27 4.95 -5.64 -5.77
N MET A 28 4.50 -4.70 -6.62
CA MET A 28 5.33 -3.58 -7.07
C MET A 28 5.80 -2.74 -5.89
N MET A 29 4.89 -2.38 -4.98
CA MET A 29 5.22 -1.58 -3.80
C MET A 29 6.22 -2.30 -2.88
N ARG A 30 6.02 -3.61 -2.68
CA ARG A 30 6.94 -4.46 -1.93
C ARG A 30 8.33 -4.48 -2.58
N ASN A 31 8.41 -4.67 -3.90
CA ASN A 31 9.69 -4.68 -4.62
C ASN A 31 10.39 -3.32 -4.54
N PHE A 32 9.66 -2.22 -4.71
CA PHE A 32 10.20 -0.86 -4.59
C PHE A 32 10.80 -0.58 -3.21
N LEU A 33 10.11 -1.00 -2.15
CA LEU A 33 10.63 -0.89 -0.80
C LEU A 33 11.82 -1.84 -0.56
N SER A 34 11.77 -3.06 -1.10
CA SER A 34 12.87 -4.03 -0.98
C SER A 34 14.14 -3.54 -1.69
N ASP A 35 14.02 -2.90 -2.86
CA ASP A 35 15.13 -2.33 -3.63
C ASP A 35 15.84 -1.21 -2.86
N ARG A 36 15.09 -0.38 -2.14
CA ARG A 36 15.63 0.62 -1.21
C ARG A 36 16.20 0.03 0.10
N GLY A 37 16.15 -1.30 0.27
CA GLY A 37 16.68 -1.99 1.45
C GLY A 37 15.77 -1.97 2.68
N PHE A 38 14.45 -1.86 2.47
CA PHE A 38 13.45 -2.05 3.52
C PHE A 38 12.95 -3.51 3.52
N ASP A 39 12.81 -4.10 4.70
CA ASP A 39 12.23 -5.43 4.88
C ASP A 39 10.69 -5.35 4.72
N ALA A 40 10.22 -5.23 3.47
CA ALA A 40 8.81 -5.07 3.16
C ALA A 40 8.09 -6.44 3.15
N GLN A 41 7.05 -6.56 3.96
CA GLN A 41 6.23 -7.77 4.08
C GLN A 41 4.82 -7.52 3.56
N LEU A 42 4.33 -8.44 2.75
CA LEU A 42 2.99 -8.37 2.19
C LEU A 42 2.05 -9.29 2.97
N LEU A 43 1.03 -8.69 3.58
CA LEU A 43 -0.02 -9.41 4.29
C LEU A 43 -1.28 -9.41 3.43
N SER A 44 -1.64 -10.59 2.94
CA SER A 44 -2.92 -10.81 2.28
C SER A 44 -3.94 -11.30 3.29
N LYS A 45 -5.10 -10.64 3.37
CA LYS A 45 -6.26 -11.18 4.09
C LYS A 45 -7.10 -12.10 3.19
N LYS A 46 -6.45 -12.89 2.32
CA LYS A 46 -7.09 -14.02 1.65
C LYS A 46 -7.09 -15.21 2.61
N ASP A 47 -8.25 -15.53 3.17
CA ASP A 47 -8.48 -16.87 3.71
C ASP A 47 -8.24 -17.87 2.56
N SER A 48 -7.23 -18.72 2.69
CA SER A 48 -6.84 -19.70 1.65
C SER A 48 -7.93 -20.74 1.32
N ALA A 49 -9.10 -20.64 1.95
CA ALA A 49 -10.25 -21.53 1.75
C ALA A 49 -11.20 -21.11 0.61
N TYR A 50 -11.11 -19.88 0.07
CA TYR A 50 -12.01 -19.42 -1.00
C TYR A 50 -11.25 -19.10 -2.29
N SER A 51 -11.31 -20.02 -3.26
CA SER A 51 -10.68 -19.94 -4.58
C SER A 51 -11.43 -19.03 -5.57
N VAL A 52 -12.02 -17.92 -5.12
CA VAL A 52 -12.80 -17.01 -5.97
C VAL A 52 -12.16 -15.63 -5.94
N ASN A 53 -11.28 -15.38 -6.90
CA ASN A 53 -10.60 -14.09 -7.17
C ASN A 53 -11.57 -13.00 -7.69
N HIS A 54 -12.82 -12.97 -7.22
CA HIS A 54 -13.90 -12.14 -7.77
C HIS A 54 -14.68 -11.42 -6.66
N SER A 55 -13.97 -10.88 -5.67
CA SER A 55 -14.60 -9.95 -4.75
C SER A 55 -13.61 -8.89 -4.31
N GLN A 56 -14.12 -7.66 -4.23
CA GLN A 56 -13.52 -6.44 -3.69
C GLN A 56 -13.06 -6.55 -2.21
N LEU A 57 -12.86 -7.77 -1.71
CA LEU A 57 -12.60 -8.15 -0.33
C LEU A 57 -11.17 -8.69 -0.12
N SER A 58 -10.41 -8.92 -1.19
CA SER A 58 -8.99 -9.30 -1.09
C SER A 58 -8.15 -8.06 -0.88
N LEU A 59 -8.01 -7.63 0.38
CA LEU A 59 -7.15 -6.51 0.72
C LEU A 59 -5.76 -7.02 1.06
N LEU A 60 -4.79 -6.33 0.49
CA LEU A 60 -3.37 -6.55 0.63
C LEU A 60 -2.81 -5.35 1.35
N TYR A 61 -1.97 -5.62 2.33
CA TYR A 61 -1.36 -4.61 3.17
C TYR A 61 0.15 -4.80 3.11
N VAL A 62 0.87 -3.72 2.83
CA VAL A 62 2.33 -3.71 2.80
C VAL A 62 2.82 -3.14 4.12
N TYR A 63 3.54 -3.97 4.86
CA TYR A 63 4.12 -3.65 6.16
C TYR A 63 5.62 -3.43 6.05
N VAL A 64 6.10 -2.49 6.84
CA VAL A 64 7.53 -2.25 7.06
C VAL A 64 7.82 -2.19 8.56
N PRO A 65 9.04 -2.51 8.99
CA PRO A 65 9.44 -2.38 10.38
C PRO A 65 9.37 -0.92 10.85
N ASN A 66 8.95 -0.71 12.10
CA ASN A 66 8.77 0.64 12.69
C ASN A 66 9.98 1.56 12.56
N ASP A 67 11.19 0.98 12.56
CA ASP A 67 12.45 1.69 12.44
C ASP A 67 12.58 2.51 11.14
N LYS A 68 11.90 2.08 10.07
CA LYS A 68 12.00 2.68 8.73
C LYS A 68 10.66 3.14 8.14
N VAL A 69 9.66 3.33 8.99
CA VAL A 69 8.31 3.75 8.57
C VAL A 69 8.32 5.14 7.94
N ASP A 70 9.07 6.07 8.51
CA ASP A 70 9.07 7.46 8.06
C ASP A 70 9.60 7.56 6.62
N ASP A 71 10.70 6.85 6.35
CA ASP A 71 11.34 6.77 5.04
C ASP A 71 10.45 6.07 4.01
N ALA A 72 9.84 4.94 4.38
CA ALA A 72 8.90 4.22 3.51
C ALA A 72 7.67 5.08 3.19
N ARG A 73 7.16 5.84 4.16
CA ARG A 73 6.01 6.73 3.97
C ARG A 73 6.35 7.93 3.09
N ALA A 74 7.56 8.48 3.23
CA ALA A 74 8.07 9.51 2.33
C ALA A 74 8.21 8.96 0.90
N ALA A 75 8.80 7.78 0.74
CA ALA A 75 8.99 7.13 -0.55
C ALA A 75 7.67 6.85 -1.30
N ILE A 76 6.65 6.38 -0.57
CA ILE A 76 5.30 6.15 -1.12
C ILE A 76 4.67 7.48 -1.52
N LYS A 77 4.78 8.50 -0.66
CA LYS A 77 4.25 9.83 -0.98
C LYS A 77 4.93 10.43 -2.20
N GLU A 78 6.25 10.28 -2.35
CA GLU A 78 6.96 10.70 -3.56
C GLU A 78 6.51 9.91 -4.81
N TYR A 79 6.22 8.63 -4.66
CA TYR A 79 5.69 7.81 -5.74
C TYR A 79 4.29 8.27 -6.17
N GLU A 80 3.40 8.55 -5.21
CA GLU A 80 2.06 9.08 -5.47
C GLU A 80 2.08 10.53 -6.00
N ASP A 81 2.99 11.37 -5.50
CA ASP A 81 3.16 12.77 -5.92
C ASP A 81 3.82 12.88 -7.30
N GLY A 82 4.74 11.96 -7.62
CA GLY A 82 5.37 11.85 -8.93
C GLY A 82 4.38 11.51 -10.06
N GLU A 83 3.26 10.86 -9.74
CA GLU A 83 2.14 10.61 -10.66
C GLU A 83 1.18 11.82 -10.79
N LEU A 84 1.33 12.85 -9.95
CA LEU A 84 0.43 14.03 -9.88
C LEU A 84 0.98 15.28 -10.61
N LEU A 85 2.18 15.19 -11.20
CA LEU A 85 2.83 16.28 -11.94
C LEU A 85 2.72 16.13 -13.47
N ASP A 86 1.61 15.60 -13.97
CA ASP A 86 1.17 15.88 -15.34
C ASP A 86 0.22 17.08 -15.30
N ASP A 87 0.84 18.26 -15.36
CA ASP A 87 0.33 19.49 -15.98
C ASP A 87 -1.13 19.43 -16.47
N PHE A 88 -2.09 19.64 -15.57
CA PHE A 88 -3.37 20.23 -15.96
C PHE A 88 -3.21 21.74 -15.80
N PRO A 89 -2.95 22.52 -16.88
CA PRO A 89 -3.11 23.96 -16.85
C PRO A 89 -4.61 24.27 -16.75
N GLY A 90 -5.13 24.22 -15.53
CA GLY A 90 -6.54 24.37 -15.19
C GLY A 90 -6.90 25.78 -14.76
N ASN A 91 -6.99 26.67 -15.76
CA ASN A 91 -7.88 27.84 -15.81
C ASN A 91 -7.68 28.99 -14.79
N GLU A 92 -6.83 29.95 -15.17
CA GLU A 92 -6.98 31.36 -14.78
C GLU A 92 -7.28 32.24 -16.02
N GLU A 93 -8.53 32.24 -16.48
CA GLU A 93 -9.13 33.35 -17.24
C GLU A 93 -10.54 33.65 -16.72
#